data_AF-A0A2I0TBL8-F1
#
_entry.id   AF-A0A2I0TBL8-F1
#
_cell.length_a   1.000
_cell.length_b   1.000
_cell.length_c   1.000
_cell.angle_alpha   90.00
_cell.angle_beta   90.00
_cell.angle_gamma   90.00
#
_symmetry.space_group_name_H-M   'P 1'
#
loop_
_entity.id
_entity.type
_entity.pdbx_description
1 polymer ?
#
loop_
_entity_poly.entity_id
_entity_poly.type
_entity_poly.pdbx_seq_one_letter_code
_entity_poly.pdbx_strand_id
1 'polypeptide(L)'
;MGMSSEEERALSPRDEEWPEAEKAEKLARGAALKWASGVFYRPEKLEGLGQYRSRETQRNSSIQSRLKSTVQSYLEGVGAGLEQLRSAAQEVQSVCQDLGAARWALLDSADRFQGLQQMRALMAEHVQLASVVQVLPQLFSAHYNILSVCTTTYHQALTSHLQDILREDLDKQALFLLLEWALRVYHSPEMMGHPDLIPEVDVSALGPLMSPELVDQTERKYVVKVKASVLEWLQRTLEVEFKEWFREEEPERDHQGFFQSALPVIVMQMLSENIRVASLITDSLQQKVYTMALEELEAFLCRLREALVQCGKEHQKDRTVPKYYVSYLLAMLNNNLALSSSVSSLHPDAARREVPASLRAALDRTQKKTCQLLLEELLLDLQRCPVWLGQMACGPQSADQQGP
;
A
#
# COMPACT_ATOMS: atom_id res chain seq x y z
N MET A 1 14.47 71.38 -14.10
CA MET A 1 14.97 70.15 -14.77
C MET A 1 14.94 69.06 -13.71
N GLY A 2 13.94 68.20 -13.57
CA GLY A 2 12.94 67.72 -14.53
C GLY A 2 13.34 66.35 -15.09
N MET A 3 13.51 65.34 -14.24
CA MET A 3 13.65 63.91 -14.60
C MET A 3 13.04 63.11 -13.42
N SER A 4 11.74 62.88 -13.41
CA SER A 4 11.02 61.77 -14.07
C SER A 4 11.32 60.44 -13.42
N SER A 5 10.41 60.08 -12.51
CA SER A 5 10.13 58.73 -12.02
C SER A 5 9.96 57.78 -13.20
N GLU A 6 10.91 56.89 -13.43
CA GLU A 6 10.65 55.68 -14.22
C GLU A 6 10.10 54.62 -13.25
N GLU A 7 8.80 54.77 -13.02
CA GLU A 7 7.95 53.65 -12.61
C GLU A 7 8.15 52.53 -13.63
N GLU A 8 8.72 51.45 -13.15
CA GLU A 8 8.74 50.13 -13.75
C GLU A 8 7.29 49.71 -14.04
N ARG A 9 6.77 50.13 -15.20
CA ARG A 9 5.52 49.60 -15.75
C ARG A 9 5.80 48.14 -16.06
N ALA A 10 5.39 47.27 -15.14
CA ALA A 10 5.11 45.88 -15.40
C ALA A 10 4.36 45.79 -16.73
N LEU A 11 5.04 45.25 -17.75
CA LEU A 11 4.45 44.90 -19.02
C LEU A 11 3.30 43.94 -18.71
N SER A 12 2.08 44.40 -18.94
CA SER A 12 0.90 43.53 -18.88
C SER A 12 1.08 42.45 -19.96
N PRO A 13 1.00 41.16 -19.62
CA PRO A 13 1.02 40.09 -20.61
C PRO A 13 -0.36 40.07 -21.27
N ARG A 14 -0.55 40.95 -22.24
CA ARG A 14 -1.64 40.83 -23.20
C ARG A 14 -1.01 40.64 -24.57
N ASP A 15 -1.39 39.52 -25.18
CA ASP A 15 -1.27 39.21 -26.60
C ASP A 15 -0.03 38.39 -27.02
N GLU A 16 0.27 37.29 -26.31
CA GLU A 16 0.82 36.09 -26.99
C GLU A 16 -0.36 35.28 -27.54
N GLU A 17 -0.81 35.62 -28.75
CA GLU A 17 -1.83 34.86 -29.46
C GLU A 17 -1.30 33.47 -29.82
N TRP A 18 -1.93 32.44 -29.25
CA TRP A 18 -1.64 31.02 -29.47
C TRP A 18 -1.84 30.66 -30.97
N PRO A 19 -0.78 30.40 -31.76
CA PRO A 19 -0.87 30.24 -33.22
C PRO A 19 -1.76 29.05 -33.65
N GLU A 20 -1.74 27.96 -32.89
CA GLU A 20 -2.61 26.81 -33.11
C GLU A 20 -4.09 27.08 -32.82
N ALA A 21 -4.41 28.07 -31.98
CA ALA A 21 -5.80 28.45 -31.71
C ALA A 21 -6.43 29.12 -32.93
N GLU A 22 -5.69 29.98 -33.63
CA GLU A 22 -6.15 30.61 -34.86
C GLU A 22 -6.41 29.58 -35.98
N LYS A 23 -5.53 28.56 -36.08
CA LYS A 23 -5.70 27.44 -37.01
C LYS A 23 -6.91 26.57 -36.67
N ALA A 24 -7.13 26.27 -35.40
CA ALA A 24 -8.29 25.53 -34.92
C ALA A 24 -9.59 26.29 -35.17
N GLU A 25 -9.60 27.62 -34.96
CA GLU A 25 -10.77 28.46 -35.23
C GLU A 25 -11.12 28.47 -36.72
N LYS A 26 -10.13 28.62 -37.61
CA LYS A 26 -10.35 28.58 -39.07
C LYS A 26 -10.97 27.25 -39.52
N LEU A 27 -10.48 26.13 -38.99
CA LEU A 27 -11.04 24.79 -39.27
C LEU A 27 -12.47 24.63 -38.74
N ALA A 28 -12.72 25.07 -37.50
CA ALA A 28 -14.05 25.00 -36.89
C ALA A 28 -15.07 25.85 -37.65
N ARG A 29 -14.69 27.08 -38.06
CA ARG A 29 -15.53 27.95 -38.90
C ARG A 29 -15.84 27.30 -40.25
N GLY A 30 -14.85 26.72 -40.92
CA GLY A 30 -15.06 26.02 -42.19
C GLY A 30 -16.03 24.84 -42.08
N ALA A 31 -15.87 24.02 -41.03
CA ALA A 31 -16.77 22.90 -40.76
C ALA A 31 -18.20 23.37 -40.42
N ALA A 32 -18.33 24.41 -39.61
CA ALA A 32 -19.62 25.00 -39.24
C ALA A 32 -20.36 25.58 -40.45
N LEU A 33 -19.65 26.28 -41.34
CA LEU A 33 -20.21 26.81 -42.58
C LEU A 33 -20.71 25.70 -43.50
N LYS A 34 -19.91 24.64 -43.68
CA LYS A 34 -20.29 23.48 -44.49
C LYS A 34 -21.54 22.80 -43.92
N TRP A 35 -21.57 22.57 -42.62
CA TRP A 35 -22.74 22.00 -41.94
C TRP A 35 -23.98 22.91 -42.09
N ALA A 36 -23.86 24.22 -41.82
CA ALA A 36 -24.96 25.17 -41.89
C ALA A 36 -25.54 25.27 -43.30
N SER A 37 -24.68 25.26 -44.33
CA SER A 37 -25.11 25.24 -45.73
C SER A 37 -25.91 24.00 -46.11
N GLY A 38 -25.65 22.85 -45.47
CA GLY A 38 -26.39 21.61 -45.69
C GLY A 38 -27.71 21.53 -44.91
N VAL A 39 -27.78 22.16 -43.73
CA VAL A 39 -28.97 22.10 -42.85
C VAL A 39 -29.98 23.21 -43.17
N PHE A 40 -29.50 24.42 -43.52
CA PHE A 40 -30.34 25.60 -43.77
C PHE A 40 -30.33 26.02 -45.25
N TYR A 41 -30.42 25.04 -46.15
CA TYR A 41 -30.33 25.26 -47.60
C TYR A 41 -31.59 25.89 -48.24
N ARG A 42 -32.71 26.02 -47.49
CA ARG A 42 -33.97 26.64 -47.93
C ARG A 42 -34.62 27.48 -46.81
N PRO A 43 -35.42 28.53 -47.15
CA PRO A 43 -35.96 29.46 -46.16
C PRO A 43 -36.87 28.81 -45.12
N GLU A 44 -37.67 27.80 -45.48
CA GLU A 44 -38.59 27.14 -44.54
C GLU A 44 -37.84 26.34 -43.45
N LYS A 45 -36.59 25.96 -43.71
CA LYS A 45 -35.75 25.25 -42.73
C LYS A 45 -35.13 26.18 -41.67
N LEU A 46 -35.28 27.50 -41.82
CA LEU A 46 -34.82 28.49 -40.84
C LEU A 46 -35.76 28.61 -39.62
N GLU A 47 -36.96 28.04 -39.65
CA GLU A 47 -37.88 28.03 -38.49
C GLU A 47 -37.23 27.40 -37.23
N GLY A 48 -36.34 26.42 -37.42
CA GLY A 48 -35.58 25.77 -36.33
C GLY A 48 -34.33 26.54 -35.88
N LEU A 49 -33.93 27.62 -36.56
CA LEU A 49 -32.67 28.33 -36.30
C LEU A 49 -32.64 28.95 -34.90
N GLY A 50 -33.77 29.48 -34.42
CA GLY A 50 -33.90 30.02 -33.06
C GLY A 50 -33.70 28.95 -31.98
N GLN A 51 -34.25 27.75 -32.20
CA GLN A 51 -34.06 26.61 -31.31
C GLN A 51 -32.62 26.11 -31.33
N TYR A 52 -32.00 26.06 -32.52
CA TYR A 52 -30.58 25.69 -32.64
C TYR A 52 -29.67 26.72 -31.96
N ARG A 53 -29.91 28.02 -32.15
CA ARG A 53 -29.15 29.08 -31.49
C ARG A 53 -29.31 29.00 -29.97
N SER A 54 -30.52 28.78 -29.47
CA SER A 54 -30.76 28.60 -28.04
C SER A 54 -30.01 27.37 -27.51
N ARG A 55 -30.07 26.23 -28.21
CA ARG A 55 -29.33 25.01 -27.87
C ARG A 55 -27.81 25.20 -27.89
N GLU A 56 -27.26 25.87 -28.90
CA GLU A 56 -25.81 26.08 -29.01
C GLU A 56 -25.31 27.11 -28.00
N THR A 57 -26.13 28.13 -27.69
CA THR A 57 -25.83 29.09 -26.61
C THR A 57 -25.84 28.40 -25.24
N GLN A 58 -26.84 27.54 -24.99
CA GLN A 58 -26.93 26.70 -23.79
C GLN A 58 -25.74 25.72 -23.70
N ARG A 59 -25.33 25.15 -24.84
CA ARG A 59 -24.20 24.22 -24.92
C ARG A 59 -22.89 24.95 -24.65
N ASN A 60 -22.67 26.12 -25.23
CA ASN A 60 -21.46 26.93 -25.01
C ASN A 60 -21.38 27.45 -23.57
N SER A 61 -22.49 27.91 -23.00
CA SER A 61 -22.51 28.32 -21.59
C SER A 61 -22.25 27.14 -20.65
N SER A 62 -22.76 25.95 -20.97
CA SER A 62 -22.46 24.71 -20.26
C SER A 62 -20.99 24.28 -20.41
N ILE A 63 -20.41 24.38 -21.61
CA ILE A 63 -18.99 24.06 -21.85
C ILE A 63 -18.09 25.04 -21.10
N GLN A 64 -18.40 26.34 -21.13
CA GLN A 64 -17.65 27.34 -20.38
C GLN A 64 -17.78 27.17 -18.88
N SER A 65 -18.99 26.90 -18.36
CA SER A 65 -19.17 26.66 -16.93
C SER A 65 -18.43 25.40 -16.48
N ARG A 66 -18.43 24.34 -17.30
CA ARG A 66 -17.65 23.12 -17.06
C ARG A 66 -16.16 23.37 -17.13
N LEU A 67 -15.64 24.05 -18.15
CA LEU A 67 -14.21 24.40 -18.23
C LEU A 67 -13.79 25.23 -17.04
N LYS A 68 -14.56 26.26 -16.67
CA LYS A 68 -14.29 27.08 -15.48
C LYS A 68 -14.30 26.22 -14.22
N SER A 69 -15.30 25.36 -14.05
CA SER A 69 -15.39 24.45 -12.91
C SER A 69 -14.26 23.41 -12.88
N THR A 70 -13.81 22.92 -14.04
CA THR A 70 -12.73 21.93 -14.16
C THR A 70 -11.39 22.59 -13.88
N VAL A 71 -11.11 23.77 -14.44
CA VAL A 71 -9.89 24.54 -14.16
C VAL A 71 -9.88 24.96 -12.70
N GLN A 72 -11.01 25.41 -12.16
CA GLN A 72 -11.11 25.81 -10.77
C GLN A 72 -10.94 24.60 -9.84
N SER A 73 -11.59 23.47 -10.10
CA SER A 73 -11.38 22.22 -9.36
C SER A 73 -9.95 21.69 -9.49
N TYR A 74 -9.31 21.87 -10.64
CA TYR A 74 -7.90 21.50 -10.82
C TYR A 74 -6.97 22.41 -10.03
N LEU A 75 -7.20 23.72 -10.04
CA LEU A 75 -6.42 24.67 -9.25
C LEU A 75 -6.66 24.49 -7.74
N GLU A 76 -7.89 24.21 -7.33
CA GLU A 76 -8.25 23.86 -5.96
C GLU A 76 -7.65 22.51 -5.56
N GLY A 77 -7.62 21.52 -6.46
CA GLY A 77 -7.00 20.22 -6.23
C GLY A 77 -5.46 20.29 -6.17
N VAL A 78 -4.83 21.10 -7.01
CA VAL A 78 -3.38 21.39 -6.96
C VAL A 78 -3.06 22.22 -5.71
N GLY A 79 -3.91 23.17 -5.35
CA GLY A 79 -3.80 23.97 -4.12
C GLY A 79 -3.91 23.10 -2.87
N ALA A 80 -4.95 22.27 -2.79
CA ALA A 80 -5.15 21.29 -1.72
C ALA A 80 -4.04 20.24 -1.71
N GLY A 81 -3.53 19.82 -2.87
CA GLY A 81 -2.38 18.91 -2.97
C GLY A 81 -1.08 19.56 -2.50
N LEU A 82 -0.87 20.84 -2.78
CA LEU A 82 0.25 21.62 -2.26
C LEU A 82 0.13 21.86 -0.75
N GLU A 83 -1.08 22.11 -0.25
CA GLU A 83 -1.36 22.20 1.18
C GLU A 83 -1.15 20.85 1.87
N GLN A 84 -1.63 19.74 1.29
CA GLN A 84 -1.37 18.39 1.76
C GLN A 84 0.10 18.04 1.70
N LEU A 85 0.86 18.47 0.68
CA LEU A 85 2.31 18.29 0.63
C LEU A 85 3.02 19.13 1.68
N ARG A 86 2.56 20.36 1.95
CA ARG A 86 3.09 21.18 3.05
C ARG A 86 2.75 20.58 4.41
N SER A 87 1.52 20.11 4.62
CA SER A 87 1.08 19.42 5.82
C SER A 87 1.83 18.11 5.99
N ALA A 88 2.00 17.30 4.94
CA ALA A 88 2.80 16.08 4.97
C ALA A 88 4.29 16.39 5.21
N ALA A 89 4.83 17.48 4.65
CA ALA A 89 6.20 17.91 4.97
C ALA A 89 6.32 18.38 6.43
N GLN A 90 5.32 19.08 6.95
CA GLN A 90 5.24 19.47 8.37
C GLN A 90 5.01 18.27 9.29
N GLU A 91 4.22 17.28 8.88
CA GLU A 91 3.99 16.03 9.58
C GLU A 91 5.24 15.16 9.53
N VAL A 92 5.95 15.07 8.40
CA VAL A 92 7.26 14.41 8.31
C VAL A 92 8.26 15.15 9.18
N GLN A 93 8.25 16.48 9.20
CA GLN A 93 9.12 17.26 10.08
C GLN A 93 8.75 17.08 11.55
N SER A 94 7.46 17.00 11.89
CA SER A 94 6.94 16.67 13.22
C SER A 94 7.33 15.25 13.58
N VAL A 95 7.13 14.27 12.71
CA VAL A 95 7.51 12.87 12.89
C VAL A 95 9.03 12.74 12.99
N CYS A 96 9.82 13.54 12.28
CA CYS A 96 11.28 13.59 12.43
C CYS A 96 11.68 14.24 13.77
N GLN A 97 10.94 15.24 14.24
CA GLN A 97 11.13 15.84 15.56
C GLN A 97 10.66 14.91 16.68
N ASP A 98 9.58 14.17 16.48
CA ASP A 98 8.98 13.18 17.38
C ASP A 98 9.79 11.90 17.35
N LEU A 99 10.38 11.50 16.22
CA LEU A 99 11.39 10.44 16.12
C LEU A 99 12.72 10.91 16.69
N GLY A 100 13.05 12.18 16.57
CA GLY A 100 14.20 12.79 17.24
C GLY A 100 13.99 12.77 18.76
N ALA A 101 12.82 13.19 19.22
CA ALA A 101 12.42 13.22 20.62
C ALA A 101 12.16 11.82 21.16
N ALA A 102 11.64 10.89 20.36
CA ALA A 102 11.48 9.47 20.70
C ALA A 102 12.81 8.76 20.61
N ARG A 103 13.74 9.13 19.73
CA ARG A 103 15.13 8.68 19.76
C ARG A 103 15.80 9.20 21.02
N TRP A 104 15.65 10.47 21.38
CA TRP A 104 16.16 11.00 22.64
C TRP A 104 15.48 10.39 23.85
N ALA A 105 14.17 10.13 23.80
CA ALA A 105 13.41 9.46 24.86
C ALA A 105 13.61 7.95 24.88
N LEU A 106 14.05 7.32 23.77
CA LEU A 106 14.52 5.94 23.68
C LEU A 106 15.99 5.84 24.06
N LEU A 107 16.78 6.91 23.91
CA LEU A 107 18.13 7.04 24.44
C LEU A 107 18.08 7.34 25.95
N ASP A 108 17.06 8.05 26.43
CA ASP A 108 16.76 8.35 27.83
C ASP A 108 15.96 7.22 28.50
N SER A 109 15.13 6.47 27.74
CA SER A 109 14.52 5.21 28.21
C SER A 109 15.42 4.01 27.99
N ALA A 110 16.45 4.11 27.14
CA ALA A 110 17.56 3.17 27.16
C ALA A 110 18.33 3.30 28.47
N ASP A 111 18.22 4.42 29.21
CA ASP A 111 18.68 4.45 30.61
C ASP A 111 17.88 3.51 31.53
N ARG A 112 16.73 3.00 31.08
CA ARG A 112 15.97 1.94 31.78
C ARG A 112 16.36 0.52 31.36
N PHE A 113 17.10 0.34 30.27
CA PHE A 113 17.57 -0.96 29.80
C PHE A 113 19.10 -1.05 29.95
N GLN A 114 19.54 -1.60 31.08
CA GLN A 114 20.95 -1.74 31.46
C GLN A 114 21.83 -2.36 30.36
N GLY A 115 21.28 -3.27 29.55
CA GLY A 115 22.00 -3.88 28.42
C GLY A 115 22.29 -2.90 27.27
N LEU A 116 21.33 -2.05 26.88
CA LEU A 116 21.55 -1.11 25.76
C LEU A 116 22.46 0.07 26.16
N GLN A 117 22.51 0.43 27.45
CA GLN A 117 23.50 1.38 27.97
C GLN A 117 24.94 0.87 27.84
N GLN A 118 25.19 -0.39 28.20
CA GLN A 118 26.52 -1.01 28.06
C GLN A 118 26.95 -1.04 26.60
N MET A 119 26.01 -1.35 25.68
CA MET A 119 26.30 -1.32 24.25
C MET A 119 26.61 0.10 23.74
N ARG A 120 25.91 1.12 24.23
CA ARG A 120 26.22 2.53 23.93
C ARG A 120 27.54 3.00 24.54
N ALA A 121 27.89 2.56 25.74
CA ALA A 121 29.18 2.84 26.36
C ALA A 121 30.32 2.21 25.55
N LEU A 122 30.15 0.95 25.10
CA LEU A 122 31.08 0.27 24.20
C LEU A 122 31.17 0.96 22.83
N MET A 123 30.08 1.53 22.30
CA MET A 123 30.10 2.34 21.07
C MET A 123 30.80 3.70 21.27
N ALA A 124 30.68 4.32 22.44
CA ALA A 124 31.40 5.55 22.76
C ALA A 124 32.90 5.30 22.99
N GLU A 125 33.26 4.16 23.58
CA GLU A 125 34.64 3.66 23.62
C GLU A 125 35.22 3.41 22.22
N HIS A 126 34.41 3.08 21.21
CA HIS A 126 34.86 2.90 19.82
C HIS A 126 35.42 4.20 19.20
N VAL A 127 34.83 5.37 19.51
CA VAL A 127 35.39 6.68 19.12
C VAL A 127 36.74 6.92 19.80
N GLN A 128 36.93 6.38 21.00
CA GLN A 128 38.23 6.39 21.68
C GLN A 128 39.20 5.33 21.12
N LEU A 129 38.70 4.20 20.61
CA LEU A 129 39.53 3.21 19.94
C LEU A 129 40.15 3.78 18.66
N ALA A 130 39.38 4.54 17.89
CA ALA A 130 39.86 5.25 16.70
C ALA A 130 40.96 6.29 17.05
N SER A 131 40.83 7.02 18.16
CA SER A 131 41.87 7.95 18.61
C SER A 131 43.10 7.23 19.16
N VAL A 132 42.92 6.08 19.81
CA VAL A 132 43.98 5.19 20.29
C VAL A 132 44.76 4.57 19.12
N VAL A 133 44.10 4.21 18.02
CA VAL A 133 44.72 3.72 16.76
C VAL A 133 45.65 4.76 16.15
N GLN A 134 45.31 6.06 16.20
CA GLN A 134 46.17 7.12 15.67
C GLN A 134 47.42 7.39 16.53
N VAL A 135 47.39 7.07 17.83
CA VAL A 135 48.44 7.41 18.79
C VAL A 135 49.35 6.21 19.11
N LEU A 136 48.84 4.98 19.08
CA LEU A 136 49.59 3.77 19.46
C LEU A 136 50.81 3.44 18.59
N PRO A 137 50.80 3.58 17.25
CA PRO A 137 51.97 3.30 16.41
C PRO A 137 53.16 4.22 16.71
N GLN A 138 52.90 5.40 17.30
CA GLN A 138 53.94 6.36 17.68
C GLN A 138 54.57 6.04 19.05
N LEU A 139 53.94 5.19 19.86
CA LEU A 139 54.38 4.87 21.23
C LEU A 139 54.91 3.44 21.41
N PHE A 140 54.55 2.50 20.53
CA PHE A 140 54.96 1.09 20.64
C PHE A 140 55.37 0.52 19.28
N SER A 141 56.65 0.19 19.13
CA SER A 141 57.20 -0.51 17.96
C SER A 141 56.53 -1.89 17.76
N ALA A 142 56.50 -2.35 16.50
CA ALA A 142 55.95 -3.57 15.87
C ALA A 142 55.92 -4.94 16.63
N HIS A 143 56.34 -5.01 17.89
CA HIS A 143 56.44 -6.25 18.67
C HIS A 143 55.21 -6.60 19.51
N TYR A 144 54.26 -5.67 19.67
CA TYR A 144 53.05 -5.91 20.42
C TYR A 144 51.84 -5.79 19.51
N ASN A 145 51.18 -6.91 19.23
CA ASN A 145 49.95 -7.00 18.44
C ASN A 145 48.73 -6.43 19.21
N ILE A 146 48.90 -5.27 19.85
CA ILE A 146 47.93 -4.64 20.78
C ILE A 146 46.64 -4.33 20.05
N LEU A 147 46.73 -3.83 18.81
CA LEU A 147 45.55 -3.52 18.01
C LEU A 147 44.71 -4.76 17.75
N SER A 148 45.33 -5.88 17.38
CA SER A 148 44.63 -7.16 17.22
C SER A 148 44.03 -7.66 18.54
N VAL A 149 44.76 -7.57 19.66
CA VAL A 149 44.25 -7.97 20.98
C VAL A 149 43.04 -7.12 21.38
N CYS A 150 43.14 -5.79 21.32
CA CYS A 150 42.04 -4.87 21.65
C CYS A 150 40.81 -5.14 20.77
N THR A 151 41.01 -5.30 19.46
CA THR A 151 39.94 -5.58 18.50
C THR A 151 39.27 -6.93 18.79
N THR A 152 40.07 -7.95 19.12
CA THR A 152 39.56 -9.29 19.43
C THR A 152 38.78 -9.30 20.74
N THR A 153 39.30 -8.63 21.78
CA THR A 153 38.60 -8.49 23.07
C THR A 153 37.30 -7.69 22.92
N TYR A 154 37.30 -6.62 22.12
CA TYR A 154 36.10 -5.84 21.84
C TYR A 154 35.05 -6.65 21.08
N HIS A 155 35.46 -7.37 20.03
CA HIS A 155 34.58 -8.28 19.30
C HIS A 155 33.97 -9.34 20.23
N GLN A 156 34.78 -9.98 21.07
CA GLN A 156 34.31 -10.98 22.04
C GLN A 156 33.33 -10.39 23.06
N ALA A 157 33.60 -9.19 23.57
CA ALA A 157 32.71 -8.50 24.51
C ALA A 157 31.37 -8.18 23.86
N LEU A 158 31.36 -7.64 22.64
CA LEU A 158 30.14 -7.37 21.89
C LEU A 158 29.36 -8.66 21.59
N THR A 159 30.03 -9.73 21.18
CA THR A 159 29.40 -11.03 20.92
C THR A 159 28.75 -11.59 22.19
N SER A 160 29.44 -11.55 23.33
CA SER A 160 28.89 -12.00 24.61
C SER A 160 27.68 -11.18 25.02
N HIS A 161 27.78 -9.85 24.90
CA HIS A 161 26.74 -8.92 25.28
C HIS A 161 25.48 -9.06 24.42
N LEU A 162 25.64 -9.24 23.10
CA LEU A 162 24.54 -9.53 22.20
C LEU A 162 23.83 -10.83 22.58
N GLN A 163 24.57 -11.86 22.95
CA GLN A 163 23.98 -13.13 23.40
C GLN A 163 23.17 -12.93 24.69
N ASP A 164 23.63 -12.09 25.62
CA ASP A 164 22.88 -11.76 26.83
C ASP A 164 21.57 -11.03 26.52
N ILE A 165 21.61 -10.01 25.66
CA ILE A 165 20.40 -9.29 25.21
C ILE A 165 19.41 -10.25 24.53
N LEU A 166 19.89 -11.15 23.66
CA LEU A 166 19.05 -12.09 22.92
C LEU A 166 18.43 -13.20 23.78
N ARG A 167 18.86 -13.36 25.05
CA ARG A 167 18.20 -14.24 26.03
C ARG A 167 16.89 -13.64 26.56
N GLU A 168 16.72 -12.33 26.51
CA GLU A 168 15.50 -11.64 26.95
C GLU A 168 14.36 -11.79 25.92
N ASP A 169 13.13 -11.53 26.36
CA ASP A 169 11.96 -11.48 25.45
C ASP A 169 11.85 -10.09 24.81
N LEU A 170 12.54 -9.94 23.67
CA LEU A 170 12.57 -8.70 22.92
C LEU A 170 11.33 -8.55 22.02
N ASP A 171 10.90 -7.30 21.84
CA ASP A 171 9.86 -6.97 20.85
C ASP A 171 10.41 -7.00 19.41
N LYS A 172 9.52 -6.87 18.42
CA LYS A 172 9.90 -6.93 17.01
C LYS A 172 10.82 -5.77 16.60
N GLN A 173 10.72 -4.59 17.22
CA GLN A 173 11.57 -3.44 16.92
C GLN A 173 12.99 -3.65 17.42
N ALA A 174 13.16 -4.10 18.66
CA ALA A 174 14.45 -4.45 19.23
C ALA A 174 15.13 -5.58 18.43
N LEU A 175 14.38 -6.62 18.06
CA LEU A 175 14.90 -7.71 17.21
C LEU A 175 15.35 -7.20 15.83
N PHE A 176 14.58 -6.30 15.21
CA PHE A 176 14.94 -5.68 13.93
C PHE A 176 16.26 -4.91 14.05
N LEU A 177 16.36 -4.02 15.04
CA LEU A 177 17.54 -3.18 15.24
C LEU A 177 18.79 -4.00 15.53
N LEU A 178 18.68 -5.07 16.33
CA LEU A 178 19.81 -5.96 16.61
C LEU A 178 20.30 -6.69 15.35
N LEU A 179 19.37 -7.22 14.54
CA LEU A 179 19.71 -7.88 13.28
C LEU A 179 20.32 -6.91 12.27
N GLU A 180 19.72 -5.74 12.08
CA GLU A 180 20.25 -4.69 11.21
C GLU A 180 21.64 -4.26 11.66
N TRP A 181 21.81 -3.97 12.95
CA TRP A 181 23.07 -3.48 13.47
C TRP A 181 24.17 -4.54 13.35
N ALA A 182 23.92 -5.78 13.78
CA ALA A 182 24.92 -6.83 13.76
C ALA A 182 25.33 -7.24 12.33
N LEU A 183 24.39 -7.22 11.37
CA LEU A 183 24.63 -7.70 10.01
C LEU A 183 25.04 -6.60 9.03
N ARG A 184 24.53 -5.37 9.20
CA ARG A 184 24.79 -4.26 8.27
C ARG A 184 25.75 -3.23 8.86
N VAL A 185 25.53 -2.81 10.10
CA VAL A 185 26.29 -1.69 10.70
C VAL A 185 27.64 -2.14 11.25
N TYR A 186 27.74 -3.32 11.85
CA TYR A 186 28.99 -3.76 12.47
C TYR A 186 30.18 -3.79 11.50
N HIS A 187 29.96 -4.29 10.27
CA HIS A 187 30.98 -4.38 9.22
C HIS A 187 31.04 -3.14 8.33
N SER A 188 30.26 -2.10 8.63
CA SER A 188 30.18 -0.88 7.82
C SER A 188 31.38 0.05 8.08
N PRO A 189 31.65 1.03 7.18
CA PRO A 189 32.65 2.07 7.40
C PRO A 189 32.45 2.87 8.69
N GLU A 190 31.25 2.89 9.25
CA GLU A 190 30.91 3.57 10.49
C GLU A 190 31.42 2.84 11.74
N MET A 191 31.77 1.55 11.64
CA MET A 191 32.25 0.71 12.75
C MET A 191 33.53 -0.05 12.38
N MET A 192 33.52 -1.39 12.34
CA MET A 192 34.74 -2.18 12.15
C MET A 192 35.25 -2.11 10.71
N GLY A 193 34.43 -1.71 9.75
CA GLY A 193 34.84 -1.48 8.37
C GLY A 193 35.52 -0.13 8.14
N HIS A 194 35.81 0.65 9.19
CA HIS A 194 36.37 2.00 9.05
C HIS A 194 37.76 1.98 8.37
N PRO A 195 38.04 2.86 7.40
CA PRO A 195 39.28 2.84 6.62
C PRO A 195 40.56 2.97 7.46
N ASP A 196 40.49 3.64 8.61
CA ASP A 196 41.63 3.79 9.53
C ASP A 196 41.99 2.48 10.26
N LEU A 197 41.08 1.49 10.32
CA LEU A 197 41.31 0.20 10.97
C LEU A 197 41.87 -0.85 10.00
N ILE A 198 41.52 -0.77 8.71
CA ILE A 198 41.85 -1.76 7.68
C ILE A 198 43.37 -2.03 7.51
N PRO A 199 44.27 -1.03 7.57
CA PRO A 199 45.70 -1.26 7.38
C PRO A 199 46.35 -2.09 8.50
N GLU A 200 45.76 -2.06 9.70
CA GLU A 200 46.34 -2.60 10.92
C GLU A 200 45.58 -3.82 11.48
N VAL A 201 44.32 -4.00 11.08
CA VAL A 201 43.41 -5.02 11.64
C VAL A 201 42.66 -5.74 10.53
N ASP A 202 42.85 -7.06 10.44
CA ASP A 202 42.04 -7.92 9.58
C ASP A 202 40.73 -8.30 10.30
N VAL A 203 39.70 -7.48 10.09
CA VAL A 203 38.35 -7.70 10.63
C VAL A 203 37.71 -8.98 10.07
N SER A 204 38.11 -9.42 8.88
CA SER A 204 37.58 -10.66 8.30
C SER A 204 38.02 -11.91 9.07
N ALA A 205 39.17 -11.85 9.75
CA ALA A 205 39.67 -12.94 10.58
C ALA A 205 38.92 -13.10 11.92
N LEU A 206 38.16 -12.09 12.36
CA LEU A 206 37.36 -12.16 13.59
C LEU A 206 36.10 -13.01 13.42
N GLY A 207 35.66 -13.22 12.18
CA GLY A 207 34.39 -13.87 11.89
C GLY A 207 33.18 -12.98 12.17
N PRO A 208 31.96 -13.50 11.94
CA PRO A 208 30.73 -12.74 12.10
C PRO A 208 30.38 -12.53 13.57
N LEU A 209 29.90 -11.34 13.91
CA LEU A 209 29.49 -10.99 15.28
C LEU A 209 28.36 -11.88 15.82
N MET A 210 27.47 -12.31 14.93
CA MET A 210 26.46 -13.33 15.22
C MET A 210 26.74 -14.55 14.37
N SER A 211 26.76 -15.74 14.97
CA SER A 211 26.87 -16.97 14.20
C SER A 211 25.65 -17.14 13.29
N PRO A 212 25.78 -17.84 12.15
CA PRO A 212 24.64 -18.10 11.26
C PRO A 212 23.44 -18.74 11.96
N GLU A 213 23.69 -19.61 12.94
CA GLU A 213 22.65 -20.26 13.75
C GLU A 213 21.92 -19.26 14.64
N LEU A 214 22.65 -18.34 15.28
CA LEU A 214 22.06 -17.30 16.13
C LEU A 214 21.27 -16.29 15.30
N VAL A 215 21.74 -15.96 14.09
CA VAL A 215 20.99 -15.14 13.12
C VAL A 215 19.70 -15.85 12.76
N ASP A 216 19.75 -17.12 12.34
CA ASP A 216 18.55 -17.89 11.97
C ASP A 216 17.53 -17.95 13.12
N GLN A 217 18.01 -18.17 14.35
CA GLN A 217 17.16 -18.18 15.55
C GLN A 217 16.51 -16.81 15.81
N THR A 218 17.28 -15.73 15.70
CA THR A 218 16.81 -14.36 15.94
C THR A 218 15.81 -13.94 14.87
N GLU A 219 16.06 -14.27 13.59
CA GLU A 219 15.11 -14.08 12.49
C GLU A 219 13.80 -14.83 12.75
N ARG A 220 13.84 -16.08 13.25
CA ARG A 220 12.61 -16.82 13.61
C ARG A 220 11.84 -16.13 14.74
N LYS A 221 12.52 -15.66 15.79
CA LYS A 221 11.87 -14.89 16.87
C LYS A 221 11.18 -13.64 16.33
N TYR A 222 11.85 -12.90 15.44
CA TYR A 222 11.28 -11.72 14.78
C TYR A 222 10.02 -12.09 13.99
N VAL A 223 10.07 -13.13 13.17
CA VAL A 223 8.93 -13.60 12.36
C VAL A 223 7.74 -13.97 13.25
N VAL A 224 7.96 -14.62 14.40
CA VAL A 224 6.89 -14.93 15.36
C VAL A 224 6.23 -13.65 15.90
N LYS A 225 7.01 -12.63 16.29
CA LYS A 225 6.46 -11.36 16.79
C LYS A 225 5.72 -10.58 15.70
N VAL A 226 6.21 -10.60 14.45
CA VAL A 226 5.52 -10.00 13.30
C VAL A 226 4.23 -10.74 12.99
N LYS A 227 4.24 -12.08 12.96
CA LYS A 227 3.06 -12.93 12.73
C LYS A 227 1.92 -12.57 13.68
N ALA A 228 2.21 -12.44 14.99
CA ALA A 228 1.20 -12.04 15.97
C ALA A 228 0.58 -10.67 15.66
N SER A 229 1.40 -9.69 15.24
CA SER A 229 0.92 -8.35 14.86
C SER A 229 0.05 -8.38 13.58
N VAL A 230 0.48 -9.14 12.57
CA VAL A 230 -0.23 -9.30 11.30
C VAL A 230 -1.58 -9.99 11.53
N LEU A 231 -1.60 -11.06 12.32
CA LEU A 231 -2.82 -11.81 12.65
C LEU A 231 -3.86 -10.90 13.33
N GLU A 232 -3.46 -10.16 14.35
CA GLU A 232 -4.34 -9.23 15.06
C GLU A 232 -4.90 -8.16 14.12
N TRP A 233 -4.05 -7.59 13.27
CA TRP A 233 -4.46 -6.56 12.32
C TRP A 233 -5.41 -7.09 11.24
N LEU A 234 -5.15 -8.28 10.68
CA LEU A 234 -6.02 -8.92 9.70
C LEU A 234 -7.38 -9.25 10.30
N GLN A 235 -7.42 -9.67 11.57
CA GLN A 235 -8.67 -9.92 12.27
C GLN A 235 -9.49 -8.63 12.45
N ARG A 236 -8.87 -7.53 12.90
CA ARG A 236 -9.57 -6.23 13.00
C ARG A 236 -10.06 -5.74 11.64
N THR A 237 -9.27 -5.92 10.60
CA THR A 237 -9.65 -5.56 9.22
C THR A 237 -10.90 -6.31 8.78
N LEU A 238 -10.96 -7.62 9.06
CA LEU A 238 -12.14 -8.44 8.77
C LEU A 238 -13.38 -7.98 9.54
N GLU A 239 -13.22 -7.64 10.82
CA GLU A 239 -14.32 -7.14 11.65
C GLU A 239 -14.87 -5.80 11.14
N VAL A 240 -13.99 -4.90 10.67
CA VAL A 240 -14.40 -3.64 10.04
C VAL A 240 -15.14 -3.90 8.73
N GLU A 241 -14.60 -4.75 7.86
CA GLU A 241 -15.24 -5.11 6.59
C GLU A 241 -16.67 -5.62 6.79
N PHE A 242 -16.88 -6.56 7.71
CA PHE A 242 -18.22 -7.10 7.93
C PHE A 242 -19.16 -6.10 8.61
N LYS A 243 -18.66 -5.14 9.38
CA LYS A 243 -19.51 -4.05 9.92
C LYS A 243 -20.06 -3.16 8.81
N GLU A 244 -19.30 -2.92 7.74
CA GLU A 244 -19.75 -2.12 6.60
C GLU A 244 -20.99 -2.72 5.94
N TRP A 245 -21.11 -4.05 5.90
CA TRP A 245 -22.23 -4.72 5.24
C TRP A 245 -23.59 -4.39 5.86
N PHE A 246 -23.60 -4.08 7.15
CA PHE A 246 -24.81 -3.75 7.89
C PHE A 246 -25.15 -2.26 7.86
N ARG A 247 -24.42 -1.45 7.08
CA ARG A 247 -24.76 -0.04 6.85
C ARG A 247 -25.92 0.10 5.86
N GLU A 248 -26.54 1.28 5.88
CA GLU A 248 -27.63 1.67 4.96
C GLU A 248 -27.15 2.10 3.57
N GLU A 249 -25.87 1.92 3.28
CA GLU A 249 -25.18 2.29 2.04
C GLU A 249 -24.82 1.04 1.22
N GLU A 250 -24.93 1.17 -0.11
CA GLU A 250 -24.51 0.14 -1.05
C GLU A 250 -22.97 0.15 -1.16
N PRO A 251 -22.30 -1.01 -1.37
CA PRO A 251 -20.85 -1.04 -1.54
C PRO A 251 -20.38 -0.17 -2.71
N GLU A 252 -19.17 0.36 -2.58
CA GLU A 252 -18.54 1.21 -3.59
C GLU A 252 -18.39 0.46 -4.92
N ARG A 253 -18.33 1.22 -6.02
CA ARG A 253 -18.08 0.69 -7.36
C ARG A 253 -16.77 1.21 -7.92
N ASP A 254 -16.07 0.37 -8.68
CA ASP A 254 -14.89 0.79 -9.43
C ASP A 254 -15.26 1.66 -10.64
N HIS A 255 -14.23 2.10 -11.37
CA HIS A 255 -14.38 2.89 -12.60
C HIS A 255 -15.12 2.15 -13.74
N GLN A 256 -15.28 0.83 -13.64
CA GLN A 256 -16.00 -0.01 -14.59
C GLN A 256 -17.43 -0.33 -14.11
N GLY A 257 -17.79 0.07 -12.90
CA GLY A 257 -19.10 -0.15 -12.29
C GLY A 257 -19.22 -1.46 -11.49
N PHE A 258 -18.12 -2.19 -11.24
CA PHE A 258 -18.13 -3.39 -10.42
C PHE A 258 -18.08 -3.06 -8.94
N PHE A 259 -18.92 -3.71 -8.12
CA PHE A 259 -18.87 -3.56 -6.66
C PHE A 259 -17.52 -4.03 -6.11
N GLN A 260 -16.96 -3.27 -5.17
CA GLN A 260 -15.69 -3.59 -4.53
C GLN A 260 -15.65 -3.04 -3.11
N SER A 261 -14.66 -3.47 -2.33
CA SER A 261 -14.27 -2.78 -1.10
C SER A 261 -12.76 -2.56 -1.06
N ALA A 262 -12.29 -1.81 -0.07
CA ALA A 262 -10.87 -1.58 0.14
C ALA A 262 -10.11 -2.83 0.66
N LEU A 263 -10.82 -3.90 1.03
CA LEU A 263 -10.26 -5.10 1.67
C LEU A 263 -9.04 -5.68 0.94
N PRO A 264 -9.08 -5.93 -0.38
CA PRO A 264 -7.94 -6.51 -1.08
C PRO A 264 -6.70 -5.62 -1.00
N VAL A 265 -6.86 -4.32 -1.25
CA VAL A 265 -5.76 -3.36 -1.25
C VAL A 265 -5.13 -3.27 0.14
N ILE A 266 -5.97 -3.13 1.17
CA ILE A 266 -5.56 -3.03 2.57
C ILE A 266 -4.77 -4.27 3.01
N VAL A 267 -5.30 -5.48 2.77
CA VAL A 267 -4.63 -6.75 3.11
C VAL A 267 -3.31 -6.90 2.37
N MET A 268 -3.30 -6.67 1.06
CA MET A 268 -2.09 -6.83 0.23
C MET A 268 -1.00 -5.82 0.61
N GLN A 269 -1.37 -4.57 0.87
CA GLN A 269 -0.43 -3.53 1.29
C GLN A 269 0.25 -3.90 2.61
N MET A 270 -0.52 -4.31 3.62
CA MET A 270 0.02 -4.72 4.92
C MET A 270 1.03 -5.86 4.81
N LEU A 271 0.71 -6.90 4.03
CA LEU A 271 1.62 -8.03 3.82
C LEU A 271 2.88 -7.61 3.07
N SER A 272 2.72 -6.83 1.99
CA SER A 272 3.84 -6.37 1.16
C SER A 272 4.83 -5.50 1.93
N GLU A 273 4.34 -4.65 2.85
CA GLU A 273 5.19 -3.76 3.64
C GLU A 273 6.04 -4.53 4.65
N ASN A 274 5.48 -5.55 5.31
CA ASN A 274 6.26 -6.41 6.21
C ASN A 274 7.36 -7.18 5.45
N ILE A 275 7.07 -7.67 4.24
CA ILE A 275 8.06 -8.33 3.37
C ILE A 275 9.15 -7.35 2.95
N ARG A 276 8.77 -6.10 2.60
CA ARG A 276 9.70 -5.05 2.20
C ARG A 276 10.63 -4.66 3.35
N VAL A 277 10.12 -4.46 4.56
CA VAL A 277 10.94 -4.13 5.74
C VAL A 277 11.96 -5.23 6.03
N ALA A 278 11.55 -6.51 5.96
CA ALA A 278 12.44 -7.65 6.14
C ALA A 278 13.60 -7.69 5.13
N SER A 279 13.37 -7.22 3.89
CA SER A 279 14.39 -7.18 2.84
C SER A 279 15.56 -6.23 3.12
N LEU A 280 15.38 -5.26 4.04
CA LEU A 280 16.44 -4.35 4.44
C LEU A 280 17.54 -5.08 5.23
N ILE A 281 17.19 -6.16 5.92
CA ILE A 281 18.11 -6.95 6.76
C ILE A 281 18.81 -8.03 5.92
N THR A 282 18.09 -9.07 5.51
CA THR A 282 18.63 -10.23 4.77
C THR A 282 17.58 -10.85 3.85
N ASP A 283 18.04 -11.51 2.78
CA ASP A 283 17.17 -12.31 1.90
C ASP A 283 16.53 -13.49 2.66
N SER A 284 17.26 -14.10 3.60
CA SER A 284 16.73 -15.16 4.48
C SER A 284 15.52 -14.67 5.29
N LEU A 285 15.63 -13.50 5.93
CA LEU A 285 14.54 -12.93 6.70
C LEU A 285 13.35 -12.57 5.80
N GLN A 286 13.62 -11.98 4.63
CA GLN A 286 12.58 -11.66 3.65
C GLN A 286 11.78 -12.90 3.25
N GLN A 287 12.46 -14.02 2.96
CA GLN A 287 11.81 -15.27 2.58
C GLN A 287 10.98 -15.88 3.72
N LYS A 288 11.46 -15.80 4.97
CA LYS A 288 10.69 -16.26 6.14
C LYS A 288 9.43 -15.42 6.36
N VAL A 289 9.54 -14.09 6.24
CA VAL A 289 8.39 -13.18 6.38
C VAL A 289 7.41 -13.35 5.22
N TYR A 290 7.90 -13.54 3.99
CA TYR A 290 7.06 -13.88 2.83
C TYR A 290 6.28 -15.17 3.06
N THR A 291 6.94 -16.23 3.49
CA THR A 291 6.28 -17.52 3.79
C THR A 291 5.20 -17.35 4.86
N MET A 292 5.51 -16.67 5.95
CA MET A 292 4.55 -16.34 7.01
C MET A 292 3.38 -15.51 6.49
N ALA A 293 3.62 -14.53 5.63
CA ALA A 293 2.56 -13.68 5.06
C ALA A 293 1.56 -14.49 4.22
N LEU A 294 2.02 -15.49 3.46
CA LEU A 294 1.14 -16.38 2.71
C LEU A 294 0.30 -17.29 3.62
N GLU A 295 0.92 -17.84 4.68
CA GLU A 295 0.21 -18.62 5.69
C GLU A 295 -0.88 -17.79 6.38
N GLU A 296 -0.60 -16.53 6.73
CA GLU A 296 -1.57 -15.64 7.36
C GLU A 296 -2.66 -15.19 6.38
N LEU A 297 -2.35 -15.02 5.10
CA LEU A 297 -3.36 -14.77 4.06
C LEU A 297 -4.29 -15.98 3.90
N GLU A 298 -3.74 -17.19 3.90
CA GLU A 298 -4.54 -18.43 3.86
C GLU A 298 -5.47 -18.53 5.08
N ALA A 299 -4.93 -18.28 6.29
CA ALA A 299 -5.71 -18.28 7.52
C ALA A 299 -6.80 -17.19 7.51
N PHE A 300 -6.48 -16.01 7.00
CA PHE A 300 -7.43 -14.93 6.80
C PHE A 300 -8.58 -15.32 5.87
N LEU A 301 -8.30 -15.97 4.74
CA LEU A 301 -9.34 -16.42 3.81
C LEU A 301 -10.26 -17.47 4.45
N CYS A 302 -9.73 -18.34 5.31
CA CYS A 302 -10.53 -19.28 6.09
C CYS A 302 -11.49 -18.54 7.03
N ARG A 303 -11.00 -17.56 7.80
CA ARG A 303 -11.83 -16.72 8.69
C ARG A 303 -12.87 -15.90 7.92
N LEU A 304 -12.49 -15.34 6.78
CA LEU A 304 -13.39 -14.61 5.88
C LEU A 304 -14.54 -15.51 5.42
N ARG A 305 -14.25 -16.75 5.02
CA ARG A 305 -15.28 -17.72 4.62
C ARG A 305 -16.21 -18.07 5.78
N GLU A 306 -15.70 -18.23 6.99
CA GLU A 306 -16.50 -18.50 8.19
C GLU A 306 -17.45 -17.33 8.50
N ALA A 307 -16.95 -16.10 8.40
CA ALA A 307 -17.77 -14.90 8.54
C ALA A 307 -18.85 -14.79 7.46
N LEU A 308 -18.56 -15.14 6.20
CA LEU A 308 -19.55 -15.22 5.12
C LEU A 308 -20.66 -16.24 5.43
N VAL A 309 -20.28 -17.43 5.91
CA VAL A 309 -21.25 -18.47 6.32
C VAL A 309 -22.15 -17.95 7.44
N GLN A 310 -21.58 -17.24 8.41
CA GLN A 310 -22.34 -16.70 9.53
C GLN A 310 -23.29 -15.58 9.08
N CYS A 311 -22.82 -14.64 8.26
CA CYS A 311 -23.63 -13.57 7.68
C CYS A 311 -24.80 -14.14 6.87
N GLY A 312 -24.57 -15.17 6.05
CA GLY A 312 -25.64 -15.83 5.30
C GLY A 312 -26.69 -16.49 6.19
N LYS A 313 -26.29 -17.11 7.31
CA LYS A 313 -27.24 -17.67 8.28
C LYS A 313 -28.07 -16.59 8.97
N GLU A 314 -27.49 -15.42 9.24
CA GLU A 314 -28.19 -14.29 9.83
C GLU A 314 -29.19 -13.67 8.86
N HIS A 315 -28.78 -13.48 7.60
CA HIS A 315 -29.66 -13.01 6.53
C HIS A 315 -30.85 -13.94 6.27
N GLN A 316 -30.64 -15.26 6.38
CA GLN A 316 -31.75 -16.22 6.26
C GLN A 316 -32.80 -16.08 7.37
N LYS A 317 -32.42 -15.58 8.56
CA LYS A 317 -33.37 -15.30 9.66
C LYS A 317 -34.16 -14.02 9.40
N ASP A 318 -33.48 -13.00 8.89
CA ASP A 318 -34.09 -11.73 8.49
C ASP A 318 -33.51 -11.27 7.15
N ARG A 319 -34.25 -11.52 6.07
CA ARG A 319 -33.84 -11.21 4.70
C ARG A 319 -33.81 -9.70 4.39
N THR A 320 -34.14 -8.85 5.35
CA THR A 320 -33.98 -7.39 5.22
C THR A 320 -32.60 -6.91 5.68
N VAL A 321 -31.84 -7.77 6.35
CA VAL A 321 -30.55 -7.44 6.96
C VAL A 321 -29.47 -8.44 6.52
N PRO A 322 -28.36 -8.02 5.91
CA PRO A 322 -28.07 -6.65 5.48
C PRO A 322 -28.89 -6.24 4.24
N LYS A 323 -29.21 -4.95 4.13
CA LYS A 323 -30.06 -4.37 3.08
C LYS A 323 -29.55 -4.61 1.66
N TYR A 324 -28.24 -4.50 1.45
CA TYR A 324 -27.59 -4.70 0.15
C TYR A 324 -26.84 -6.03 0.08
N TYR A 325 -27.39 -7.09 0.69
CA TYR A 325 -26.75 -8.40 0.79
C TYR A 325 -26.19 -8.93 -0.55
N VAL A 326 -26.97 -8.86 -1.62
CA VAL A 326 -26.54 -9.28 -2.97
C VAL A 326 -25.37 -8.43 -3.49
N SER A 327 -25.45 -7.10 -3.35
CA SER A 327 -24.36 -6.20 -3.79
C SER A 327 -23.06 -6.46 -3.02
N TYR A 328 -23.14 -6.74 -1.72
CA TYR A 328 -21.96 -7.11 -0.91
C TYR A 328 -21.41 -8.49 -1.26
N LEU A 329 -22.25 -9.50 -1.57
CA LEU A 329 -21.76 -10.77 -2.09
C LEU A 329 -21.02 -10.61 -3.43
N LEU A 330 -21.53 -9.75 -4.32
CA LEU A 330 -20.84 -9.42 -5.58
C LEU A 330 -19.52 -8.70 -5.32
N ALA A 331 -19.49 -7.73 -4.38
CA ALA A 331 -18.27 -7.08 -3.94
C ALA A 331 -17.24 -8.10 -3.45
N MET A 332 -17.66 -9.11 -2.71
CA MET A 332 -16.76 -10.17 -2.24
C MET A 332 -16.20 -11.08 -3.32
N LEU A 333 -16.98 -11.36 -4.37
CA LEU A 333 -16.47 -12.10 -5.52
C LEU A 333 -15.37 -11.30 -6.21
N ASN A 334 -15.61 -10.01 -6.42
CA ASN A 334 -14.63 -9.11 -7.03
C ASN A 334 -13.40 -8.93 -6.14
N ASN A 335 -13.58 -8.82 -4.83
CA ASN A 335 -12.49 -8.77 -3.85
C ASN A 335 -11.65 -10.04 -3.86
N ASN A 336 -12.28 -11.21 -3.92
CA ASN A 336 -11.56 -12.49 -4.00
C ASN A 336 -10.75 -12.60 -5.30
N LEU A 337 -11.29 -12.12 -6.41
CA LEU A 337 -10.58 -12.04 -7.69
C LEU A 337 -9.39 -11.07 -7.61
N ALA A 338 -9.59 -9.89 -7.03
CA ALA A 338 -8.53 -8.91 -6.82
C ALA A 338 -7.40 -9.48 -5.94
N LEU A 339 -7.74 -10.14 -4.82
CA LEU A 339 -6.77 -10.84 -3.98
C LEU A 339 -6.01 -11.90 -4.78
N SER A 340 -6.73 -12.80 -5.47
CA SER A 340 -6.15 -13.88 -6.27
C SER A 340 -5.15 -13.38 -7.32
N SER A 341 -5.52 -12.33 -8.05
CA SER A 341 -4.63 -11.71 -9.06
C SER A 341 -3.41 -11.01 -8.45
N SER A 342 -3.53 -10.53 -7.20
CA SER A 342 -2.48 -9.76 -6.54
C SER A 342 -1.51 -10.62 -5.74
N VAL A 343 -1.85 -11.86 -5.34
CA VAL A 343 -0.99 -12.72 -4.49
C VAL A 343 0.41 -12.90 -5.09
N SER A 344 0.51 -13.13 -6.40
CA SER A 344 1.79 -13.28 -7.09
C SER A 344 2.70 -12.06 -7.01
N SER A 345 2.15 -10.86 -6.74
CA SER A 345 2.94 -9.64 -6.57
C SER A 345 3.69 -9.58 -5.23
N LEU A 346 3.30 -10.39 -4.24
CA LEU A 346 4.01 -10.48 -2.96
C LEU A 346 5.36 -11.19 -3.10
N HIS A 347 5.57 -11.98 -4.15
CA HIS A 347 6.80 -12.73 -4.31
C HIS A 347 7.98 -11.76 -4.51
N PRO A 348 9.04 -11.84 -3.68
CA PRO A 348 10.22 -10.97 -3.81
C PRO A 348 10.91 -11.03 -5.17
N ASP A 349 10.97 -12.24 -5.74
CA ASP A 349 11.53 -12.50 -7.06
C ASP A 349 10.43 -12.60 -8.13
N ALA A 350 10.49 -11.75 -9.15
CA ALA A 350 9.53 -11.74 -10.25
C ALA A 350 9.52 -13.05 -11.07
N ALA A 351 10.59 -13.85 -11.02
CA ALA A 351 10.71 -15.12 -11.74
C ALA A 351 10.04 -16.31 -11.02
N ARG A 352 9.74 -16.20 -9.72
CA ARG A 352 9.29 -17.32 -8.87
C ARG A 352 7.89 -17.12 -8.28
N ARG A 353 7.00 -16.44 -9.01
CA ARG A 353 5.64 -16.03 -8.60
C ARG A 353 4.62 -17.17 -8.40
N GLU A 354 5.06 -18.33 -7.91
CA GLU A 354 4.19 -19.47 -7.66
C GLU A 354 3.38 -19.26 -6.38
N VAL A 355 2.06 -19.35 -6.51
CA VAL A 355 1.14 -19.30 -5.37
C VAL A 355 1.03 -20.71 -4.77
N PRO A 356 1.19 -20.89 -3.45
CA PRO A 356 1.01 -22.18 -2.79
C PRO A 356 -0.34 -22.81 -3.11
N ALA A 357 -0.36 -24.14 -3.29
CA ALA A 357 -1.58 -24.86 -3.63
C ALA A 357 -2.66 -24.75 -2.53
N SER A 358 -2.25 -24.70 -1.26
CA SER A 358 -3.15 -24.52 -0.12
C SER A 358 -3.84 -23.15 -0.14
N LEU A 359 -3.09 -22.09 -0.43
CA LEU A 359 -3.60 -20.73 -0.57
C LEU A 359 -4.54 -20.60 -1.77
N ARG A 360 -4.19 -21.19 -2.92
CA ARG A 360 -5.11 -21.28 -4.08
C ARG A 360 -6.41 -21.99 -3.71
N ALA A 361 -6.32 -23.13 -3.02
CA ALA A 361 -7.50 -23.85 -2.57
C ALA A 361 -8.33 -23.05 -1.54
N ALA A 362 -7.71 -22.20 -0.72
CA ALA A 362 -8.43 -21.30 0.19
C ALA A 362 -9.20 -20.22 -0.59
N LEU A 363 -8.57 -19.58 -1.58
CA LEU A 363 -9.23 -18.61 -2.47
C LEU A 363 -10.45 -19.25 -3.17
N ASP A 364 -10.27 -20.43 -3.79
CA ASP A 364 -11.33 -21.17 -4.47
C ASP A 364 -12.49 -21.52 -3.53
N ARG A 365 -12.20 -21.95 -2.30
CA ARG A 365 -13.22 -22.30 -1.31
C ARG A 365 -14.02 -21.07 -0.88
N THR A 366 -13.37 -19.92 -0.73
CA THR A 366 -14.06 -18.66 -0.42
C THR A 366 -14.94 -18.25 -1.59
N GLN A 367 -14.42 -18.25 -2.83
CA GLN A 367 -15.20 -17.92 -4.02
C GLN A 367 -16.42 -18.83 -4.18
N LYS A 368 -16.23 -20.16 -4.09
CA LYS A 368 -17.33 -21.13 -4.18
C LYS A 368 -18.40 -20.88 -3.13
N LYS A 369 -18.01 -20.56 -1.90
CA LYS A 369 -18.96 -20.28 -0.82
C LYS A 369 -19.76 -19.00 -1.10
N THR A 370 -19.11 -17.93 -1.57
CA THR A 370 -19.79 -16.68 -1.94
C THR A 370 -20.75 -16.90 -3.10
N CYS A 371 -20.33 -17.63 -4.16
CA CYS A 371 -21.21 -17.99 -5.27
C CYS A 371 -22.41 -18.80 -4.81
N GLN A 372 -22.21 -19.77 -3.91
CA GLN A 372 -23.30 -20.57 -3.37
C GLN A 372 -24.35 -19.70 -2.66
N LEU A 373 -23.92 -18.78 -1.78
CA LEU A 373 -24.83 -17.87 -1.07
C LEU A 373 -25.60 -16.95 -2.03
N LEU A 374 -24.93 -16.48 -3.09
CA LEU A 374 -25.55 -15.65 -4.12
C LEU A 374 -26.61 -16.42 -4.92
N LEU A 375 -26.29 -17.65 -5.35
CA LEU A 375 -27.23 -18.51 -6.07
C LEU A 375 -28.44 -18.87 -5.21
N GLU A 376 -28.22 -19.18 -3.94
CA GLU A 376 -29.30 -19.48 -2.98
C GLU A 376 -30.30 -18.31 -2.90
N GLU A 377 -29.82 -17.06 -2.83
CA GLU A 377 -30.71 -15.91 -2.80
C GLU A 377 -31.44 -15.64 -4.14
N LEU A 378 -30.72 -15.70 -5.25
CA LEU A 378 -31.33 -15.51 -6.57
C LEU A 378 -32.42 -16.56 -6.86
N LEU A 379 -32.22 -17.80 -6.43
CA LEU A 379 -33.23 -18.86 -6.59
C LEU A 379 -34.49 -18.60 -5.76
N LEU A 380 -34.35 -18.06 -4.54
CA LEU A 380 -35.50 -17.71 -3.69
C LEU A 380 -36.35 -16.60 -4.33
N ASP A 381 -35.72 -15.64 -4.99
CA ASP A 381 -36.42 -14.58 -5.70
C ASP A 381 -37.13 -15.08 -6.96
N LEU A 382 -36.51 -16.03 -7.69
CA LEU A 382 -37.13 -16.68 -8.84
C LEU A 382 -38.34 -17.55 -8.46
N GLN A 383 -38.28 -18.27 -7.33
CA GLN A 383 -39.40 -19.09 -6.84
C GLN A 383 -40.63 -18.26 -6.44
N ARG A 384 -40.43 -16.98 -6.11
CA ARG A 384 -41.52 -16.02 -5.80
C ARG A 384 -42.19 -15.43 -7.05
N CYS A 385 -41.74 -15.78 -8.25
CA CYS A 385 -42.33 -15.34 -9.51
C CYS A 385 -43.32 -16.39 -10.06
N PRO A 386 -44.63 -16.34 -9.73
CA PRO A 386 -45.61 -17.37 -10.11
C PRO A 386 -45.79 -17.52 -11.63
N VAL A 387 -45.36 -16.55 -12.42
CA VAL A 387 -45.47 -16.55 -13.90
C VAL A 387 -44.60 -17.63 -14.53
N TRP A 388 -43.44 -17.95 -13.95
CA TRP A 388 -42.50 -18.92 -14.52
C TRP A 388 -42.83 -20.38 -14.21
N LEU A 389 -43.33 -20.66 -13.01
CA LEU A 389 -43.79 -22.01 -12.63
C LEU A 389 -45.03 -22.44 -13.42
N GLY A 390 -45.94 -21.51 -13.73
CA GLY A 390 -47.10 -21.78 -14.58
C GLY A 390 -46.75 -22.11 -16.04
N GLN A 391 -45.75 -21.44 -16.61
CA GLN A 391 -45.33 -21.66 -18.01
C GLN A 391 -44.49 -22.93 -18.22
N MET A 392 -43.74 -23.41 -17.22
CA MET A 392 -43.08 -24.72 -17.33
C MET A 392 -43.99 -25.91 -16.98
N ALA A 393 -45.00 -25.72 -16.12
CA ALA A 393 -45.97 -26.77 -15.79
C ALA A 393 -46.98 -27.02 -16.93
N CYS A 394 -47.30 -25.98 -17.71
CA CYS A 394 -48.04 -26.14 -18.96
C CYS A 394 -47.07 -26.42 -20.11
N GLY A 395 -46.73 -27.70 -20.32
CA GLY A 395 -46.05 -28.13 -21.54
C GLY A 395 -46.78 -27.67 -22.82
N PRO A 396 -46.11 -27.61 -23.98
CA PRO A 396 -46.70 -27.08 -25.20
C PRO A 396 -47.94 -27.91 -25.56
N GLN A 397 -49.13 -27.35 -25.38
CA GLN A 397 -50.34 -27.93 -25.93
C GLN A 397 -50.24 -27.85 -27.45
N SER A 398 -49.99 -29.01 -28.05
CA SER A 398 -50.04 -29.24 -29.49
C SER A 398 -51.42 -28.85 -30.03
N ALA A 399 -51.51 -27.63 -30.57
CA ALA A 399 -52.64 -27.21 -31.37
C ALA A 399 -52.46 -27.76 -32.80
N ASP A 400 -52.68 -29.06 -32.95
CA ASP A 400 -52.88 -29.69 -34.26
C ASP A 400 -53.67 -30.99 -34.05
N GLN A 401 -55.00 -30.88 -34.06
CA GLN A 401 -55.96 -31.87 -34.56
C GLN A 401 -57.39 -31.42 -34.22
N GLN A 402 -58.01 -30.68 -35.14
CA GLN A 402 -59.45 -30.77 -35.37
C GLN A 402 -59.65 -30.94 -36.88
N GLY A 403 -60.02 -32.16 -37.28
CA GLY A 403 -60.58 -32.47 -38.59
C GLY A 403 -61.99 -31.89 -38.76
N PRO A 404 -62.68 -32.20 -39.87
CA PRO A 404 -62.89 -33.57 -40.33
C PRO A 404 -62.25 -33.92 -41.68
#